data_AF-A0A920VXE8-F1
#
_entry.id   AF-A0A920VXE8-F1
#
_cell.length_a   1.000
_cell.length_b   1.000
_cell.length_c   1.000
_cell.angle_alpha   90.00
_cell.angle_beta   90.00
_cell.angle_gamma   90.00
#
_symmetry.space_group_name_H-M   'P 1'
#
loop_
_entity.id
_entity.type
_entity.pdbx_description
1 polymer ?
#
loop_
_entity_poly.entity_id
_entity_poly.type
_entity_poly.pdbx_seq_one_letter_code
_entity_poly.pdbx_strand_id
1 'polypeptide(L)'
;MREPVNQGVRADVIIITKTNLAASDSVMKISKMSKVNCPVFNFSFEPQRLSRLDGQAQLSLLQLKGGRLLLTSGIAQPAGFGLLLEQQGGNVIRKLEFQDHHDYVFKDVQKYCMNRKSCNLIIL
;
A
#
# COMPACT_ATOMS: atom_id res chain seq x y z
N MET A 1 -6.80 -11.98 14.29
CA MET A 1 -7.38 -10.83 15.03
C MET A 1 -6.89 -10.92 16.47
N ARG A 2 -6.45 -9.81 17.09
CA ARG A 2 -5.91 -9.85 18.47
C ARG A 2 -7.02 -9.92 19.54
N GLU A 3 -8.20 -9.41 19.22
CA GLU A 3 -9.40 -9.46 20.05
C GLU A 3 -10.61 -9.91 19.22
N PRO A 4 -11.69 -10.42 19.82
CA PRO A 4 -12.93 -10.72 19.10
C PRO A 4 -13.59 -9.47 18.49
N VAL A 5 -14.32 -9.63 17.38
CA VAL A 5 -15.00 -8.52 16.67
C VAL A 5 -16.00 -7.76 17.54
N ASN A 6 -16.66 -8.45 18.47
CA ASN A 6 -17.64 -7.84 19.38
C ASN A 6 -17.02 -6.88 20.41
N GLN A 7 -15.69 -6.80 20.52
CA GLN A 7 -15.02 -5.84 21.40
C GLN A 7 -15.07 -4.40 20.88
N GLY A 8 -15.53 -4.20 19.63
CA GLY A 8 -15.77 -2.86 19.08
C GLY A 8 -16.74 -2.02 19.90
N VAL A 9 -17.59 -2.63 20.75
CA VAL A 9 -18.55 -1.93 21.63
C VAL A 9 -17.89 -0.94 22.59
N ARG A 10 -16.59 -1.10 22.88
CA ARG A 10 -15.83 -0.22 23.77
C ARG A 10 -15.30 1.04 23.07
N ALA A 11 -15.47 1.15 21.76
CA ALA A 11 -14.90 2.25 20.97
C ALA A 11 -15.80 3.48 21.02
N ASP A 12 -15.24 4.62 21.40
CA ASP A 12 -15.92 5.93 21.30
C ASP A 12 -15.96 6.46 19.86
N VAL A 13 -15.08 5.94 18.99
CA VAL A 13 -15.00 6.26 17.55
C VAL A 13 -14.45 5.04 16.80
N ILE A 14 -14.94 4.80 15.58
CA ILE A 14 -14.36 3.82 14.65
C ILE A 14 -13.73 4.53 13.44
N ILE A 15 -12.51 4.12 13.09
CA ILE A 15 -11.83 4.53 11.87
C ILE A 15 -11.63 3.29 10.98
N ILE A 16 -12.24 3.30 9.81
CA ILE A 16 -12.03 2.29 8.78
C ILE A 16 -10.87 2.76 7.90
N THR A 17 -9.72 2.10 8.02
CA THR A 17 -8.51 2.44 7.27
C THR A 17 -8.47 1.81 5.88
N LYS A 18 -7.69 2.40 4.96
CA LYS A 18 -7.42 1.88 3.60
C LYS A 18 -8.67 1.77 2.72
N THR A 19 -9.64 2.67 2.91
CA THR A 19 -10.96 2.59 2.24
C THR A 19 -10.90 2.75 0.73
N ASN A 20 -9.90 3.47 0.21
CA ASN A 20 -9.64 3.57 -1.24
C ASN A 20 -8.88 2.37 -1.82
N LEU A 21 -8.41 1.46 -0.98
CA LEU A 21 -7.62 0.28 -1.38
C LEU A 21 -8.38 -1.04 -1.13
N ALA A 22 -9.64 -0.95 -0.69
CA ALA A 22 -10.52 -2.08 -0.44
C ALA A 22 -11.73 -2.02 -1.40
N ALA A 23 -12.33 -3.17 -1.68
CA ALA A 23 -13.60 -3.22 -2.39
C ALA A 23 -14.70 -2.48 -1.60
N SER A 24 -15.53 -1.70 -2.29
CA SER A 24 -16.60 -0.88 -1.67
C SER A 24 -17.54 -1.70 -0.79
N ASP A 25 -17.84 -2.94 -1.20
CA ASP A 25 -18.69 -3.86 -0.43
C ASP A 25 -18.08 -4.26 0.91
N SER A 26 -16.75 -4.36 0.99
CA SER A 26 -16.04 -4.67 2.23
C SER A 26 -16.12 -3.52 3.22
N VAL A 27 -15.96 -2.27 2.75
CA VAL A 27 -16.09 -1.07 3.59
C VAL A 27 -17.52 -0.96 4.15
N MET A 28 -18.53 -1.17 3.31
CA MET A 28 -19.94 -1.20 3.74
C MET A 28 -20.26 -2.35 4.71
N LYS A 29 -19.63 -3.52 4.55
CA LYS A 29 -19.81 -4.63 5.49
C LYS A 29 -19.21 -4.31 6.84
N ILE A 30 -18.02 -3.71 6.89
CA ILE A 30 -17.36 -3.31 8.14
C ILE A 30 -18.20 -2.26 8.89
N SER A 31 -18.74 -1.25 8.19
CA SER A 31 -19.59 -0.23 8.81
C SER A 31 -20.91 -0.79 9.34
N LYS A 32 -21.49 -1.81 8.68
CA LYS A 32 -22.70 -2.51 9.16
C LYS A 32 -22.43 -3.50 10.30
N MET A 33 -21.28 -4.17 10.27
CA MET A 33 -20.87 -5.16 11.27
C MET A 33 -20.54 -4.53 12.61
N SER A 34 -20.16 -3.25 12.61
CA SER A 34 -19.65 -2.62 13.82
C SER A 34 -20.73 -2.47 14.90
N LYS A 35 -22.04 -2.48 14.56
CA LYS A 35 -23.19 -2.44 15.51
C LYS A 35 -22.95 -1.54 16.74
N VAL A 36 -22.23 -0.45 16.55
CA VAL A 36 -21.82 0.49 17.60
C VAL A 36 -22.59 1.78 17.46
N ASN A 37 -22.90 2.39 18.59
CA ASN A 37 -23.57 3.68 18.67
C ASN A 37 -22.57 4.85 18.60
N CYS A 38 -21.44 4.69 17.91
CA CYS A 38 -20.40 5.71 17.83
C CYS A 38 -20.11 6.15 16.38
N PRO A 39 -19.53 7.35 16.17
CA PRO A 39 -19.19 7.82 14.84
C PRO A 39 -18.21 6.89 14.11
N VAL A 40 -18.44 6.71 12.81
CA VAL A 40 -17.59 5.90 11.92
C VAL A 40 -17.01 6.80 10.83
N PHE A 41 -15.68 6.82 10.72
CA PHE A 41 -14.96 7.59 9.71
C PHE A 41 -14.21 6.68 8.73
N ASN A 42 -14.19 7.08 7.47
CA ASN A 42 -13.40 6.43 6.43
C ASN A 42 -12.05 7.15 6.29
N PHE A 43 -10.98 6.37 6.22
CA PHE A 43 -9.63 6.90 6.07
C PHE A 43 -8.96 6.29 4.83
N SER A 44 -8.71 7.14 3.84
CA SER A 44 -8.05 6.81 2.59
C SER A 44 -6.55 7.11 2.66
N PHE A 45 -5.76 6.34 1.92
CA PHE A 45 -4.32 6.54 1.79
C PHE A 45 -4.05 7.26 0.47
N GLU A 46 -3.53 8.48 0.57
CA GLU A 46 -3.21 9.31 -0.59
C GLU A 46 -1.70 9.58 -0.64
N PRO A 47 -0.97 8.99 -1.60
CA PRO A 47 0.43 9.34 -1.79
C PRO A 47 0.51 10.82 -2.17
N GLN A 48 1.57 11.50 -1.74
CA GLN A 48 1.77 12.92 -2.03
C GLN A 48 2.97 13.16 -2.95
N ARG A 49 4.00 12.30 -2.86
CA ARG A 49 5.26 12.43 -3.59
C ARG A 49 5.99 11.09 -3.61
N LEU A 50 6.94 10.97 -4.52
CA LEU A 50 7.95 9.93 -4.50
C LEU A 50 9.23 10.52 -3.90
N SER A 51 9.93 9.74 -3.08
CA SER A 51 11.24 10.13 -2.54
C SER A 51 12.31 9.19 -3.06
N ARG A 52 13.46 9.73 -3.45
CA ARG A 52 14.64 8.92 -3.73
C ARG A 52 15.18 8.37 -2.41
N LEU A 53 15.66 7.13 -2.42
CA LEU A 53 16.08 6.42 -1.20
C LEU A 53 17.21 7.12 -0.43
N ASP A 54 18.10 7.81 -1.13
CA ASP A 54 19.20 8.58 -0.54
C ASP A 54 18.75 9.92 0.06
N GLY A 55 17.44 10.23 0.00
CA GLY A 55 16.83 11.46 0.50
C GLY A 55 17.13 12.70 -0.34
N GLN A 56 17.92 12.59 -1.41
CA GLN A 56 18.43 13.74 -2.15
C GLN A 56 17.44 14.30 -3.18
N ALA A 57 16.33 13.60 -3.44
CA ALA A 57 15.33 14.06 -4.39
C ALA A 57 13.90 13.73 -3.94
N GLN A 58 13.00 14.68 -4.17
CA GLN A 58 11.56 14.52 -4.10
C GLN A 58 11.02 14.68 -5.52
N LEU A 59 10.17 13.75 -5.93
CA LEU A 59 9.66 13.65 -7.28
C LEU A 59 8.14 13.70 -7.23
N SER A 60 7.55 14.37 -8.21
CA SER A 60 6.09 14.42 -8.37
C SER A 60 5.54 13.04 -8.72
N LEU A 61 4.32 12.74 -8.26
CA LEU A 61 3.58 11.54 -8.63
C LEU A 61 3.29 11.47 -10.14
N LEU A 62 3.31 12.60 -10.85
CA LEU A 62 3.19 12.63 -12.30
C LEU A 62 4.23 11.74 -13.01
N GLN A 63 5.38 11.48 -12.36
CA GLN A 63 6.39 10.56 -12.89
C GLN A 63 5.95 9.09 -12.92
N LEU A 64 4.91 8.72 -12.17
CA LEU A 64 4.33 7.37 -12.23
C LEU A 64 3.52 7.16 -13.52
N LYS A 65 2.94 8.21 -14.09
CA LYS A 65 1.98 8.09 -15.20
C LYS A 65 2.61 7.44 -16.43
N GLY A 66 2.10 6.27 -16.81
CA GLY A 66 2.65 5.48 -17.92
C GLY A 66 3.99 4.79 -17.61
N GLY A 67 4.51 4.96 -16.39
CA GLY A 67 5.74 4.34 -15.93
C GLY A 67 5.57 2.83 -15.74
N ARG A 68 6.49 2.05 -16.30
CA ARG A 68 6.58 0.60 -16.07
C ARG A 68 7.35 0.35 -14.78
N LEU A 69 6.64 -0.09 -13.74
CA LEU A 69 7.14 -0.19 -12.38
C LEU A 69 7.60 -1.61 -12.04
N LEU A 70 8.79 -1.71 -11.45
CA LEU A 70 9.18 -2.84 -10.60
C LEU A 70 8.87 -2.45 -9.16
N LEU A 71 7.89 -3.12 -8.56
CA LEU A 71 7.56 -2.94 -7.16
C LEU A 71 8.34 -3.93 -6.31
N THR A 72 8.86 -3.47 -5.17
CA THR A 72 9.33 -4.37 -4.12
C THR A 72 8.82 -3.88 -2.78
N SER A 73 8.63 -4.81 -1.84
CA SER A 73 8.08 -4.50 -0.52
C SER A 73 8.29 -5.68 0.44
N GLY A 74 8.63 -5.38 1.69
CA GLY A 74 8.72 -6.34 2.80
C GLY A 74 7.71 -5.97 3.88
N ILE A 75 6.43 -5.98 3.50
CA ILE A 75 5.30 -5.60 4.36
C ILE A 75 4.25 -6.70 4.42
N ALA A 76 3.53 -6.80 5.54
CA ALA A 76 2.52 -7.84 5.76
C ALA A 76 1.40 -7.94 4.67
N GLN A 77 1.06 -6.83 4.00
CA GLN A 77 -0.01 -6.81 2.99
C GLN A 77 0.38 -5.95 1.77
N PRO A 78 1.14 -6.51 0.81
CA PRO A 78 1.71 -5.76 -0.31
C PRO A 78 0.67 -5.35 -1.38
N ALA A 79 -0.46 -6.04 -1.46
CA ALA A 79 -1.47 -5.80 -2.50
C ALA A 79 -1.98 -4.34 -2.53
N GLY A 80 -2.23 -3.74 -1.36
CA GLY A 80 -2.70 -2.35 -1.27
C GLY A 80 -1.66 -1.34 -1.74
N PHE A 81 -0.37 -1.64 -1.58
CA PHE A 81 0.71 -0.76 -2.04
C PHE A 81 0.78 -0.71 -3.56
N GLY A 82 0.67 -1.86 -4.24
CA GLY A 82 0.62 -1.91 -5.70
C GLY A 82 -0.59 -1.16 -6.26
N LEU A 83 -1.77 -1.39 -5.69
CA LEU A 83 -3.01 -0.71 -6.10
C LEU A 83 -2.90 0.81 -5.98
N LEU A 84 -2.28 1.30 -4.90
CA LEU A 84 -2.08 2.72 -4.67
C LEU A 84 -1.21 3.36 -5.76
N LEU A 85 -0.19 2.68 -6.27
CA LEU A 85 0.64 3.19 -7.38
C LEU A 85 -0.07 3.10 -8.73
N GLU A 86 -0.85 2.05 -8.95
CA GLU A 86 -1.67 1.89 -10.16
C GLU A 86 -2.74 2.99 -10.26
N GLN A 87 -3.37 3.36 -9.13
CA GLN A 87 -4.31 4.49 -9.05
C GLN A 87 -3.66 5.84 -9.42
N GLN A 88 -2.35 5.99 -9.28
CA GLN A 88 -1.59 7.16 -9.72
C GLN A 88 -1.12 7.08 -11.18
N GLY A 89 -1.57 6.08 -11.94
CA GLY A 89 -1.26 5.88 -13.36
C GLY A 89 0.02 5.09 -13.63
N GLY A 90 0.62 4.48 -12.60
CA GLY A 90 1.70 3.52 -12.74
C GLY A 90 1.25 2.20 -13.33
N ASN A 91 2.13 1.51 -14.06
CA ASN A 91 1.89 0.16 -14.55
C ASN A 91 2.85 -0.81 -13.85
N VAL A 92 2.36 -1.53 -12.84
CA VAL A 92 3.17 -2.49 -12.08
C VAL A 92 3.34 -3.77 -12.90
N ILE A 93 4.48 -3.86 -13.59
CA ILE A 93 4.78 -4.99 -14.49
C ILE A 93 5.45 -6.17 -13.78
N ARG A 94 6.06 -5.93 -12.62
CA ARG A 94 6.70 -6.96 -11.79
C ARG A 94 6.61 -6.56 -10.31
N LYS A 95 6.48 -7.56 -9.44
CA LYS A 95 6.48 -7.42 -7.98
C LYS A 95 7.54 -8.36 -7.38
N LEU A 96 8.31 -7.85 -6.42
CA LEU A 96 9.26 -8.60 -5.61
C LEU A 96 8.84 -8.43 -4.14
N GLU A 97 7.95 -9.32 -3.73
CA GLU A 97 7.35 -9.32 -2.40
C GLU A 97 8.22 -10.17 -1.47
N PHE A 98 8.59 -9.57 -0.34
CA PHE A 98 9.36 -10.20 0.72
C PHE A 98 8.50 -10.35 1.96
N GLN A 99 8.97 -11.14 2.92
CA GLN A 99 8.30 -11.28 4.21
C GLN A 99 8.26 -9.93 4.95
N ASP A 100 7.28 -9.79 5.83
CA ASP A 100 7.19 -8.61 6.70
C ASP A 100 8.49 -8.46 7.50
N HIS A 101 9.00 -7.24 7.59
CA HIS A 101 10.31 -6.95 8.21
C HIS A 101 11.52 -7.60 7.52
N HIS A 102 11.46 -7.85 6.21
CA HIS A 102 12.61 -8.39 5.48
C HIS A 102 13.84 -7.48 5.58
N ASP A 103 14.96 -8.08 5.99
CA ASP A 103 16.27 -7.43 5.97
C ASP A 103 16.81 -7.39 4.53
N TYR A 104 16.70 -6.23 3.89
CA TYR A 104 17.17 -6.02 2.53
C TYR A 104 18.68 -6.13 2.45
N VAL A 105 19.17 -7.17 1.77
CA VAL A 105 20.60 -7.42 1.58
C VAL A 105 21.04 -7.15 0.14
N PHE A 106 22.35 -7.08 -0.09
CA PHE A 106 22.91 -6.83 -1.41
C PHE A 106 22.41 -7.81 -2.49
N LYS A 107 22.14 -9.07 -2.10
CA LYS A 107 21.57 -10.09 -3.00
C LYS A 107 20.18 -9.70 -3.54
N ASP A 108 19.39 -8.93 -2.78
CA ASP A 108 18.09 -8.46 -3.23
C ASP A 108 18.24 -7.35 -4.28
N VAL A 109 19.25 -6.49 -4.12
CA VAL A 109 19.63 -5.50 -5.15
C VAL A 109 19.98 -6.18 -6.48
N GLN A 110 20.70 -7.31 -6.42
CA GLN A 110 20.99 -8.10 -7.62
C GLN A 110 19.71 -8.61 -8.30
N LYS A 111 18.70 -9.06 -7.52
CA LYS A 111 17.39 -9.43 -8.07
C LYS A 111 16.71 -8.24 -8.76
N TYR A 112 16.84 -7.02 -8.22
CA TYR A 112 16.28 -5.82 -8.85
C TYR A 112 16.94 -5.54 -10.20
N CYS A 113 18.27 -5.56 -10.25
CA CYS A 113 19.03 -5.33 -11.48
C CYS A 113 18.69 -6.36 -12.57
N MET A 114 18.55 -7.64 -12.21
CA MET A 114 18.14 -8.69 -13.15
C MET A 114 16.73 -8.45 -13.72
N ASN A 115 15.80 -7.98 -12.89
CA ASN A 115 14.41 -7.77 -13.28
C ASN A 115 14.14 -6.41 -13.97
N ARG A 116 15.12 -5.49 -13.96
CA ARG A 116 14.98 -4.12 -14.48
C ARG A 116 14.85 -4.04 -16.00
N LYS A 117 15.22 -5.06 -16.78
CA LYS A 117 15.35 -4.98 -18.26
C LYS A 117 14.10 -4.49 -19.02
N SER A 118 12.94 -4.36 -18.36
CA SER A 118 11.71 -3.84 -18.96
C SER A 118 11.03 -2.75 -18.11
N CYS A 119 11.69 -2.25 -17.07
CA CYS A 119 11.13 -1.32 -16.08
C CYS A 119 11.95 -0.01 -16.06
N ASN A 120 11.25 1.12 -16.06
CA ASN A 120 11.91 2.44 -16.07
C ASN A 120 11.96 3.07 -14.67
N LEU A 121 11.15 2.58 -13.73
CA LEU A 121 11.07 3.08 -12.36
C LEU A 121 10.98 1.91 -11.38
N ILE A 122 11.80 1.96 -10.32
CA ILE A 122 11.83 0.97 -9.24
C ILE A 122 11.28 1.65 -7.99
N ILE A 123 10.28 1.03 -7.37
CA ILE A 123 9.69 1.49 -6.11
C ILE A 123 9.93 0.39 -5.07
N LEU A 124 10.52 0.77 -3.92
CA LEU A 124 10.85 -0.13 -2.82
C LEU A 124 9.93 0.04 -1.62
#